data_AF-A0A9X9A2D6-F1
#
_entry.id   AF-A0A9X9A2D6-F1
#
_cell.length_a   1.000
_cell.length_b   1.000
_cell.length_c   1.000
_cell.angle_alpha   90.00
_cell.angle_beta   90.00
_cell.angle_gamma   90.00
#
_symmetry.space_group_name_H-M   'P 1'
#
loop_
_entity.id
_entity.type
_entity.pdbx_description
1 polymer ?
#
loop_
_entity_poly.entity_id
_entity_poly.type
_entity_poly.pdbx_seq_one_letter_code
_entity_poly.pdbx_strand_id
1 'polypeptide(L)'
;MKHKLIATGILAGAILSYSSNILADTHKFPDVPTWADKSVNYLVDKQVLNGYPDGTFGSNDSLDRASATKIMTKVLGIQIDPNAKPAFTDSQNHWATPYIAAA
;
A
#
# COMPACT_ATOMS: atom_id res chain seq x y z
N MET A 1 62.49 6.09 0.53
CA MET A 1 61.65 4.89 0.31
C MET A 1 60.46 4.94 1.24
N LYS A 2 59.24 5.17 0.73
CA LYS A 2 58.00 5.02 1.50
C LYS A 2 57.04 4.19 0.64
N HIS A 3 56.76 2.99 1.10
CA HIS A 3 56.02 1.95 0.37
C HIS A 3 54.52 2.21 0.39
N LYS A 4 53.85 1.93 -0.74
CA LYS A 4 52.40 1.74 -0.86
C LYS A 4 52.09 0.24 -0.69
N LEU A 5 51.17 -0.17 0.19
CA LEU A 5 50.42 -1.46 0.17
C LEU A 5 49.16 -1.27 1.07
N ILE A 6 47.92 -1.21 0.54
CA ILE A 6 46.94 -2.26 0.14
C ILE A 6 46.09 -2.82 1.30
N ALA A 7 44.78 -2.82 1.02
CA ALA A 7 43.62 -3.33 1.75
C ALA A 7 43.76 -4.73 2.37
N THR A 8 43.11 -4.94 3.53
CA THR A 8 42.39 -6.17 3.90
C THR A 8 41.70 -5.98 5.25
N GLY A 9 40.41 -6.28 5.35
CA GLY A 9 39.72 -6.33 6.65
C GLY A 9 38.21 -6.48 6.58
N ILE A 10 37.68 -7.38 5.75
CA ILE A 10 36.31 -7.91 5.96
C ILE A 10 36.47 -9.18 6.80
N LEU A 11 36.04 -9.12 8.06
CA LEU A 11 35.60 -10.27 8.85
C LEU A 11 34.36 -9.78 9.60
N ALA A 12 33.22 -9.75 8.91
CA ALA A 12 32.21 -10.80 9.03
C ALA A 12 31.72 -10.97 10.47
N GLY A 13 31.17 -9.90 11.05
CA GLY A 13 30.24 -10.02 12.17
C GLY A 13 28.99 -10.71 11.66
N ALA A 14 28.83 -11.99 12.03
CA ALA A 14 27.66 -12.80 11.74
C ALA A 14 26.42 -12.12 12.32
N ILE A 15 25.72 -11.33 11.48
CA ILE A 15 24.29 -11.18 11.68
C ILE A 15 23.72 -12.56 11.43
N LEU A 16 23.30 -13.22 12.51
CA LEU A 16 22.30 -14.26 12.41
C LEU A 16 21.07 -13.58 11.82
N SER A 17 21.02 -13.55 10.49
CA SER A 17 19.83 -13.25 9.73
C SER A 17 18.82 -14.29 10.16
N TYR A 18 18.02 -13.97 11.18
CA TYR A 18 16.73 -14.59 11.34
C TYR A 18 15.93 -14.17 10.12
N SER A 19 16.05 -14.94 9.03
CA SER A 19 15.00 -15.03 8.05
C SER A 19 13.82 -15.66 8.77
N SER A 20 13.05 -14.85 9.48
CA SER A 20 11.64 -15.16 9.62
C SER A 20 11.07 -15.09 8.22
N ASN A 21 11.05 -16.24 7.54
CA ASN A 21 9.95 -16.52 6.65
C ASN A 21 8.72 -16.47 7.56
N ILE A 22 8.14 -15.28 7.70
CA ILE A 22 6.75 -15.18 8.11
C ILE A 22 6.02 -15.80 6.93
N LEU A 23 5.87 -17.13 6.98
CA LEU A 23 4.90 -17.86 6.20
C LEU A 23 3.63 -17.03 6.30
N ALA A 24 3.25 -16.46 5.15
CA ALA A 24 2.14 -15.54 4.97
C ALA A 24 1.15 -15.64 6.12
N ASP A 25 1.25 -14.71 7.07
CA ASP A 25 0.10 -14.36 7.86
C ASP A 25 -0.79 -13.64 6.87
N THR A 26 -1.55 -14.42 6.08
CA THR A 26 -2.69 -13.90 5.32
C THR A 26 -3.41 -13.02 6.31
N HIS A 27 -3.43 -11.71 6.08
CA HIS A 27 -4.11 -10.73 6.94
C HIS A 27 -5.60 -11.08 6.92
N LYS A 28 -5.99 -12.07 7.74
CA LYS A 28 -7.33 -12.62 7.74
C LYS A 28 -8.20 -11.73 8.59
N PHE A 29 -8.90 -10.84 7.92
CA PHE A 29 -9.94 -10.05 8.53
C PHE A 29 -11.12 -10.96 8.88
N PRO A 30 -11.62 -10.93 10.13
CA PRO A 30 -12.67 -11.83 10.59
C PRO A 30 -14.03 -11.55 9.95
N ASP A 31 -14.23 -10.35 9.42
CA ASP A 31 -15.46 -9.89 8.78
C ASP A 31 -15.47 -10.10 7.25
N VAL A 32 -14.37 -10.58 6.65
CA VAL A 32 -14.29 -10.85 5.21
C VAL A 32 -14.85 -12.24 4.88
N PRO A 33 -15.85 -12.34 3.98
CA PRO A 33 -16.38 -13.63 3.58
C PRO A 33 -15.38 -14.42 2.71
N THR A 34 -15.44 -15.75 2.78
CA THR A 34 -14.49 -16.66 2.10
C THR A 34 -14.32 -16.40 0.60
N TRP A 35 -15.36 -15.95 -0.09
CA TRP A 35 -15.29 -15.65 -1.52
C TRP A 35 -14.44 -14.39 -1.84
N ALA A 36 -14.31 -13.48 -0.87
CA ALA A 36 -13.58 -12.21 -1.02
C ALA A 36 -12.16 -12.27 -0.45
N ASP A 37 -11.86 -13.23 0.44
CA ASP A 37 -10.59 -13.34 1.18
C ASP A 37 -9.35 -13.15 0.31
N LYS A 38 -9.26 -13.89 -0.81
CA LYS A 38 -8.12 -13.78 -1.73
C LYS A 38 -7.97 -12.39 -2.34
N SER A 39 -9.08 -11.77 -2.74
CA SER A 39 -9.09 -10.46 -3.39
C SER A 39 -8.72 -9.35 -2.40
N VAL A 40 -9.27 -9.41 -1.19
CA VAL A 40 -8.97 -8.46 -0.12
C VAL A 40 -7.50 -8.56 0.26
N ASN A 41 -7.01 -9.76 0.57
CA ASN A 41 -5.62 -9.98 0.96
C ASN A 41 -4.66 -9.52 -0.13
N TYR A 42 -4.95 -9.80 -1.40
CA TYR A 42 -4.15 -9.31 -2.51
C TYR A 42 -4.05 -7.78 -2.55
N LEU A 43 -5.15 -7.05 -2.37
CA LEU A 43 -5.15 -5.59 -2.42
C LEU A 43 -4.51 -4.95 -1.17
N VAL A 44 -4.57 -5.62 -0.02
CA VAL A 44 -3.88 -5.21 1.19
C VAL A 44 -2.37 -5.44 1.06
N ASP A 45 -1.94 -6.59 0.53
CA ASP A 45 -0.53 -6.89 0.25
C ASP A 45 0.07 -5.89 -0.76
N LYS A 46 -0.74 -5.40 -1.70
CA LYS A 46 -0.37 -4.35 -2.65
C LYS A 46 -0.45 -2.93 -2.08
N GLN A 47 -0.79 -2.77 -0.80
CA GLN A 47 -0.93 -1.48 -0.10
C GLN A 47 -1.96 -0.54 -0.76
N VAL A 48 -2.91 -1.12 -1.48
CA VAL A 48 -4.03 -0.40 -2.12
C VAL A 48 -5.10 -0.12 -1.05
N LEU A 49 -5.49 -1.17 -0.33
CA LEU A 49 -6.48 -1.16 0.73
C LEU A 49 -5.81 -1.42 2.09
N ASN A 50 -6.49 -1.04 3.17
CA ASN A 50 -6.09 -1.33 4.54
C ASN A 50 -7.34 -1.67 5.36
N GLY A 51 -7.18 -2.51 6.38
CA GLY A 51 -8.22 -2.68 7.40
C GLY A 51 -8.14 -1.63 8.50
N TYR A 52 -9.02 -1.77 9.48
CA TYR A 52 -9.12 -0.93 10.66
C TYR A 52 -8.16 -1.38 11.78
N PRO A 53 -7.84 -0.48 12.74
CA PRO A 53 -6.98 -0.81 13.87
C PRO A 53 -7.51 -1.93 14.80
N ASP A 54 -8.80 -2.22 14.74
CA ASP A 54 -9.45 -3.30 15.51
C ASP A 54 -9.29 -4.69 14.85
N GLY A 55 -8.65 -4.75 13.68
CA GLY A 55 -8.40 -5.99 12.94
C GLY A 55 -9.49 -6.37 11.96
N THR A 56 -10.54 -5.55 11.78
CA THR A 56 -11.57 -5.76 10.75
C THR A 56 -11.18 -5.11 9.41
N PHE A 57 -11.77 -5.56 8.31
CA PHE A 57 -11.61 -4.94 7.00
C PHE A 57 -12.62 -3.82 6.75
N GLY A 58 -13.83 -3.94 7.31
CA GLY A 58 -14.96 -3.10 6.93
C GLY A 58 -15.76 -3.69 5.76
N SER A 59 -15.89 -5.01 5.69
CA SER A 59 -16.46 -5.72 4.53
C SER A 59 -17.92 -5.39 4.23
N ASN A 60 -18.64 -4.86 5.23
CA ASN A 60 -20.03 -4.41 5.09
C ASN A 60 -20.17 -2.88 5.01
N ASP A 61 -19.05 -2.14 5.02
CA ASP A 61 -19.08 -0.70 4.92
C ASP A 61 -19.44 -0.27 3.49
N SER A 62 -20.21 0.80 3.37
CA SER A 62 -20.52 1.37 2.08
C SER A 62 -19.30 2.09 1.51
N LEU A 63 -19.00 1.82 0.24
CA LEU A 63 -17.94 2.52 -0.49
C LEU A 63 -18.52 3.72 -1.24
N ASP A 64 -18.08 4.92 -0.91
CA ASP A 64 -18.46 6.12 -1.66
C ASP A 64 -17.67 6.26 -2.98
N ARG A 65 -18.21 7.06 -3.90
CA ARG A 65 -17.62 7.27 -5.24
C ARG A 65 -16.19 7.83 -5.16
N ALA A 66 -15.93 8.70 -4.19
CA ALA A 66 -14.63 9.35 -4.03
C ALA A 66 -13.53 8.35 -3.58
N SER A 67 -13.87 7.47 -2.65
CA SER A 67 -13.03 6.39 -2.16
C SER A 67 -12.78 5.35 -3.24
N ALA A 68 -13.80 4.99 -4.01
CA ALA A 68 -13.65 4.13 -5.19
C ALA A 68 -12.62 4.72 -6.17
N THR A 69 -12.69 6.02 -6.48
CA THR A 69 -11.71 6.67 -7.37
C THR A 69 -10.29 6.65 -6.79
N LYS A 70 -10.11 6.90 -5.49
CA LYS A 70 -8.80 6.79 -4.83
C LYS A 70 -8.24 5.35 -4.90
N ILE A 71 -9.09 4.34 -4.77
CA ILE A 71 -8.69 2.94 -4.91
C ILE A 71 -8.23 2.67 -6.35
N MET A 72 -9.02 3.09 -7.34
CA MET A 72 -8.71 2.87 -8.75
C MET A 72 -7.40 3.55 -9.18
N THR A 73 -7.20 4.80 -8.79
CA THR A 73 -5.95 5.52 -9.10
C THR A 73 -4.72 4.82 -8.52
N LYS A 74 -4.81 4.28 -7.29
CA LYS A 74 -3.76 3.44 -6.70
C LYS A 74 -3.53 2.14 -7.46
N VAL A 75 -4.60 1.40 -7.79
CA VAL A 75 -4.50 0.12 -8.52
C VAL A 75 -3.86 0.31 -9.89
N LEU A 76 -4.17 1.42 -10.56
CA LEU A 76 -3.65 1.75 -11.89
C LEU A 76 -2.27 2.40 -11.85
N GLY A 77 -1.73 2.72 -10.67
CA GLY A 77 -0.43 3.38 -10.52
C GLY A 77 -0.40 4.79 -11.10
N ILE A 78 -1.53 5.49 -11.10
CA ILE A 78 -1.66 6.84 -11.64
C ILE A 78 -0.90 7.83 -10.73
N GLN A 79 -0.05 8.65 -11.33
CA GLN A 79 0.63 9.72 -10.61
C GLN A 79 -0.36 10.85 -10.31
N ILE A 80 -0.42 11.24 -9.04
CA ILE A 80 -1.37 12.25 -8.56
C ILE A 80 -0.67 13.61 -8.51
N ASP A 81 -1.17 14.57 -9.30
CA ASP A 81 -0.83 15.98 -9.13
C ASP A 81 -1.77 16.59 -8.07
N PRO A 82 -1.24 17.03 -6.91
CA PRO A 82 -2.07 17.61 -5.84
C PRO A 82 -2.77 18.91 -6.25
N ASN A 83 -2.34 19.57 -7.33
CA ASN A 83 -2.94 20.82 -7.83
C ASN A 83 -3.94 20.60 -8.97
N ALA A 84 -4.08 19.38 -9.48
CA ALA A 84 -5.02 19.07 -10.55
C ALA A 84 -6.46 19.22 -10.06
N LYS A 85 -7.33 19.71 -10.95
CA LYS A 85 -8.74 19.95 -10.67
C LYS A 85 -9.62 19.24 -11.69
N PRO A 86 -10.69 18.55 -11.26
CA PRO A 86 -11.61 17.89 -12.18
C PRO A 86 -12.50 18.92 -12.89
N ALA A 87 -13.26 18.49 -13.91
CA ALA A 87 -14.23 19.36 -14.57
C ALA A 87 -15.56 19.52 -13.77
N PHE A 88 -15.83 18.60 -12.84
CA PHE A 88 -17.08 18.58 -12.08
C PHE A 88 -17.07 19.62 -10.97
N THR A 89 -18.13 20.41 -10.85
CA THR A 89 -18.20 21.55 -9.91
C THR A 89 -18.33 21.12 -8.45
N ASP A 90 -18.91 19.96 -8.19
CA ASP A 90 -19.16 19.37 -6.87
C ASP A 90 -17.92 18.71 -6.24
N SER A 91 -16.81 18.60 -6.98
CA SER A 91 -15.58 17.95 -6.53
C SER A 91 -14.34 18.85 -6.59
N GLN A 92 -14.53 20.16 -6.74
CA GLN A 92 -13.44 21.14 -6.77
C GLN A 92 -12.73 21.31 -5.42
N ASN A 93 -13.48 21.19 -4.31
CA ASN A 93 -13.01 21.41 -2.94
C ASN A 93 -13.30 20.19 -2.07
N HIS A 94 -12.78 19.03 -2.45
CA HIS A 94 -13.02 17.75 -1.78
C HIS A 94 -11.68 17.06 -1.47
N TRP A 95 -11.62 16.21 -0.45
CA TRP A 95 -10.37 15.47 -0.13
C TRP A 95 -9.91 14.61 -1.31
N ALA A 96 -10.84 14.15 -2.14
CA ALA A 96 -10.58 13.32 -3.30
C ALA A 96 -10.31 14.10 -4.59
N THR A 97 -10.36 15.44 -4.59
CA THR A 97 -10.16 16.29 -5.77
C THR A 97 -9.00 15.85 -6.67
N PRO A 98 -7.77 15.63 -6.18
CA PRO A 98 -6.66 15.29 -7.06
C PRO A 98 -6.76 13.86 -7.62
N TYR A 99 -7.47 12.95 -6.96
CA TYR A 99 -7.75 11.61 -7.48
C TYR A 99 -8.86 11.63 -8.52
N ILE A 100 -9.90 12.45 -8.32
CA ILE A 100 -11.00 12.65 -9.27
C ILE A 100 -10.48 13.36 -10.53
N ALA A 101 -9.53 14.27 -10.39
CA ALA A 101 -8.90 14.93 -11.53
C ALA A 101 -8.04 13.99 -12.38
N ALA A 102 -7.51 12.91 -11.78
CA ALA A 102 -6.59 11.98 -12.43
C ALA A 102 -7.27 10.75 -13.05
N ALA A 103 -8.55 10.50 -12.73
CA ALA A 103 -9.34 9.38 -13.22
C ALA A 103 -10.22 9.77 -14.41
#